data_AF-A0A917Y495-F1
#
_entry.id   AF-A0A917Y495-F1
#
_cell.length_a   1.000
_cell.length_b   1.000
_cell.length_c   1.000
_cell.angle_alpha   90.00
_cell.angle_beta   90.00
_cell.angle_gamma   90.00
#
_symmetry.space_group_name_H-M   'P 1'
#
loop_
_entity.id
_entity.type
_entity.pdbx_description
1 polymer ?
#
loop_
_entity_poly.entity_id
_entity_poly.type
_entity_poly.pdbx_seq_one_letter_code
_entity_poly.pdbx_strand_id
1 'polypeptide(L)'
;MVTAKAAMTRRPEGVDEAHALPGELEPLEWTPNRGPITEQEALGVLRRRRRNELNQAPKREGAKRPEVPSELPAEDSRKVPVVNRFPARYLAMAHARAEVEGTNLTAILEEMLVKYATGKPTRPQTVSRRLLSLYTRKD
;
A
#
# COMPACT_ATOMS: atom_id res chain seq x y z
N MET A 1 -10.49 -14.97 -7.66
CA MET A 1 -9.07 -14.59 -7.80
C MET A 1 -9.03 -13.25 -8.53
N VAL A 2 -8.97 -12.13 -7.81
CA VAL A 2 -8.94 -10.80 -8.46
C VAL A 2 -7.53 -10.60 -8.98
N THR A 3 -7.34 -10.88 -10.26
CA THR A 3 -6.15 -10.44 -10.98
C THR A 3 -6.15 -8.92 -10.93
N ALA A 4 -5.18 -8.32 -10.23
CA ALA A 4 -4.96 -6.87 -10.18
C ALA A 4 -4.71 -6.23 -11.56
N LYS A 5 -4.73 -7.03 -12.64
CA LYS A 5 -4.46 -6.63 -14.02
C LYS A 5 -5.60 -5.81 -14.63
N ALA A 6 -6.84 -5.96 -14.17
CA ALA A 6 -8.01 -5.40 -14.88
C ALA A 6 -8.29 -3.91 -14.61
N ALA A 7 -7.71 -3.30 -13.57
CA ALA A 7 -7.91 -1.88 -13.26
C ALA A 7 -6.78 -0.95 -13.79
N MET A 8 -5.84 -1.48 -14.58
CA MET A 8 -4.50 -0.88 -14.79
C MET A 8 -4.16 -0.55 -16.26
N THR A 9 -5.13 -0.45 -17.16
CA THR A 9 -4.86 -0.33 -18.62
C THR A 9 -4.83 1.09 -19.18
N ARG A 10 -5.09 2.14 -18.40
CA ARG A 10 -5.09 3.51 -18.90
C ARG A 10 -3.91 4.30 -18.32
N ARG A 11 -3.00 4.72 -19.21
CA ARG A 11 -1.89 5.63 -18.90
C ARG A 11 -2.48 6.90 -18.26
N PRO A 12 -1.95 7.40 -17.13
CA PRO A 12 -2.52 8.57 -16.49
C PRO A 12 -2.36 9.80 -17.40
N GLU A 13 -3.49 10.45 -17.74
CA GLU A 13 -3.49 11.69 -18.51
C GLU A 13 -2.82 12.82 -17.70
N GLY A 14 -2.03 13.68 -18.36
CA GLY A 14 -1.41 14.86 -17.75
C GLY A 14 -0.12 14.60 -16.94
N VAL A 15 0.54 13.45 -17.15
CA VAL A 15 1.89 13.21 -16.61
C VAL A 15 2.92 13.58 -17.66
N ASP A 16 3.88 14.44 -17.30
CA ASP A 16 5.06 14.67 -18.11
C ASP A 16 5.97 13.43 -18.04
N GLU A 17 6.06 12.70 -19.15
CA GLU A 17 6.81 11.44 -19.23
C GLU A 17 8.29 11.63 -18.94
N ALA A 18 8.87 12.79 -19.28
CA ALA A 18 10.28 13.08 -19.04
C ALA A 18 10.61 13.24 -17.55
N HIS A 19 9.61 13.57 -16.73
CA HIS A 19 9.75 13.83 -15.29
C HIS A 19 8.99 12.82 -14.42
N ALA A 20 8.51 11.73 -15.01
CA ALA A 20 7.77 10.71 -14.29
C ALA A 20 8.69 9.92 -13.33
N LEU A 21 8.25 9.75 -12.10
CA LEU A 21 8.96 8.94 -11.12
C LEU A 21 8.75 7.43 -11.38
N PRO A 22 9.68 6.57 -10.93
CA PRO A 22 9.46 5.13 -10.94
C PRO A 22 8.14 4.75 -10.25
N GLY A 23 7.32 3.92 -10.90
CA GLY A 23 6.03 3.51 -10.35
C GLY A 23 4.86 4.47 -10.63
N GLU A 24 5.12 5.62 -11.25
CA GLU A 24 4.12 6.66 -11.50
C GLU A 24 3.27 6.39 -12.75
N LEU A 25 3.90 6.01 -13.86
CA LEU A 25 3.21 5.63 -15.10
C LEU A 25 2.78 4.17 -15.07
N GLU A 26 3.67 3.28 -14.63
CA GLU A 26 3.51 1.83 -14.69
C GLU A 26 3.81 1.15 -13.35
N PRO A 27 3.29 -0.06 -13.08
CA PRO A 27 3.60 -0.80 -11.86
C PRO A 27 5.11 -1.02 -11.69
N LEU A 28 5.59 -0.95 -10.45
CA LEU A 28 6.97 -1.32 -10.14
C LEU A 28 7.18 -2.81 -10.41
N GLU A 29 8.28 -3.13 -11.09
CA GLU A 29 8.67 -4.51 -11.35
C GLU A 29 9.52 -5.08 -10.21
N TRP A 30 9.46 -6.41 -10.04
CA TRP A 30 10.34 -7.11 -9.13
C TRP A 30 11.54 -7.67 -9.88
N THR A 31 12.74 -7.46 -9.36
CA THR A 31 13.99 -8.05 -9.88
C THR A 31 14.75 -8.79 -8.77
N PRO A 32 15.55 -9.84 -9.06
CA PRO A 32 16.19 -10.69 -8.05
C PRO A 32 17.10 -9.97 -7.04
N ASN A 33 17.76 -8.89 -7.46
CA ASN A 33 18.76 -8.19 -6.65
C ASN A 33 18.30 -6.79 -6.23
N ARG A 34 16.99 -6.51 -6.27
CA ARG A 34 16.47 -5.20 -5.85
C ARG A 34 16.69 -4.95 -4.36
N GLY A 35 16.89 -3.68 -4.02
CA GLY A 35 16.85 -3.19 -2.65
C GLY A 35 15.42 -3.00 -2.11
N PRO A 36 15.28 -2.41 -0.91
CA PRO A 36 14.03 -1.84 -0.43
C PRO A 36 13.42 -0.83 -1.41
N ILE A 37 12.16 -0.46 -1.17
CA ILE A 37 11.49 0.60 -1.94
C ILE A 37 12.18 1.94 -1.65
N THR A 38 12.56 2.68 -2.70
CA THR A 38 13.12 4.03 -2.55
C THR A 38 12.01 5.06 -2.34
N GLU A 39 12.35 6.23 -1.81
CA GLU A 39 11.38 7.33 -1.66
C GLU A 39 10.79 7.77 -3.00
N GLN A 40 11.60 7.78 -4.07
CA GLN A 40 11.12 8.11 -5.42
C GLN A 40 10.12 7.08 -5.95
N GLU A 41 10.39 5.78 -5.74
CA GLU A 41 9.44 4.71 -6.08
C GLU A 41 8.14 4.85 -5.27
N ALA A 42 8.24 5.12 -3.97
CA ALA A 42 7.08 5.32 -3.10
C ALA A 42 6.24 6.53 -3.53
N LEU A 43 6.89 7.65 -3.82
CA LEU A 43 6.26 8.88 -4.29
C LEU A 43 5.60 8.69 -5.65
N GLY A 44 6.26 8.03 -6.60
CA GLY A 44 5.70 7.73 -7.91
C GLY A 44 4.41 6.90 -7.79
N VAL A 45 4.43 5.85 -6.96
CA VAL A 45 3.23 5.03 -6.68
C VAL A 45 2.14 5.85 -5.99
N LEU A 46 2.48 6.71 -5.01
CA LEU A 46 1.53 7.59 -4.32
C LEU A 46 0.85 8.55 -5.31
N ARG A 47 1.62 9.22 -6.17
CA ARG A 47 1.10 10.12 -7.21
C ARG A 47 0.15 9.40 -8.15
N ARG A 48 0.52 8.20 -8.62
CA ARG A 48 -0.36 7.37 -9.45
C ARG A 48 -1.66 7.02 -8.76
N ARG A 49 -1.59 6.52 -7.52
CA ARG A 49 -2.80 6.19 -6.73
C ARG A 49 -3.70 7.40 -6.58
N ARG A 50 -3.12 8.56 -6.28
CA ARG A 50 -3.86 9.81 -6.14
C ARG A 50 -4.56 10.22 -7.43
N ARG A 51 -3.89 10.14 -8.58
CA ARG A 51 -4.52 10.42 -9.88
C ARG A 51 -5.69 9.47 -10.15
N ASN A 52 -5.51 8.19 -9.87
CA ASN A 52 -6.58 7.20 -10.06
C ASN A 52 -7.80 7.51 -9.16
N GLU A 53 -7.58 7.89 -7.90
CA GLU A 53 -8.64 8.34 -7.00
C GLU A 53 -9.37 9.58 -7.54
N LEU A 54 -8.63 10.59 -8.01
CA LEU A 54 -9.22 11.82 -8.57
C LEU A 54 -10.00 11.60 -9.87
N ASN A 55 -9.61 10.58 -10.65
CA ASN A 55 -10.31 10.18 -11.86
C ASN A 55 -11.61 9.42 -11.56
N GLN A 56 -11.66 8.68 -10.46
CA GLN A 56 -12.85 7.93 -10.02
C GLN A 56 -13.81 8.79 -9.18
N ALA A 57 -13.32 9.85 -8.54
CA ALA A 57 -14.14 10.71 -7.70
C ALA A 57 -15.17 11.52 -8.53
N PRO A 58 -16.44 11.60 -8.09
CA PRO A 58 -17.45 12.42 -8.77
C PRO A 58 -17.00 13.88 -8.82
N LYS A 59 -17.10 14.51 -10.00
CA LYS A 59 -16.80 15.94 -10.16
C LYS A 59 -17.89 16.73 -9.44
N ARG A 60 -17.65 17.16 -8.20
CA ARG A 60 -18.53 18.14 -7.53
C ARG A 60 -18.19 19.52 -8.07
N GLU A 61 -19.17 20.20 -8.65
CA GLU A 61 -19.01 21.59 -9.09
C GLU A 61 -18.59 22.47 -7.91
N GLY A 62 -17.57 23.32 -8.11
CA GLY A 62 -17.07 24.25 -7.09
C GLY A 62 -16.10 23.66 -6.04
N ALA A 63 -15.87 22.34 -5.99
CA ALA A 63 -14.93 21.76 -5.02
C ALA A 63 -13.48 21.82 -5.55
N LYS A 64 -12.56 22.45 -4.79
CA LYS A 64 -11.12 22.37 -5.07
C LYS A 64 -10.68 20.92 -4.94
N ARG A 65 -10.29 20.30 -6.06
CA ARG A 65 -9.76 18.93 -6.07
C ARG A 65 -8.45 18.92 -5.29
N PRO A 66 -8.26 18.01 -4.31
CA PRO A 66 -6.99 17.95 -3.62
C PRO A 66 -5.91 17.47 -4.59
N GLU A 67 -4.77 18.14 -4.57
CA GLU A 67 -3.72 18.04 -5.57
C GLU A 67 -2.95 16.71 -5.50
N VAL A 68 -2.17 16.43 -6.55
CA VAL A 68 -1.25 15.28 -6.57
C VAL A 68 -0.01 15.64 -5.74
N PRO A 69 0.39 14.83 -4.74
CA PRO A 69 1.51 15.16 -3.86
C PRO A 69 2.83 15.35 -4.61
N SER A 70 3.57 16.39 -4.25
CA SER A 70 4.93 16.63 -4.73
C SER A 70 5.97 15.81 -3.97
N GLU A 71 5.70 15.47 -2.71
CA GLU A 71 6.60 14.77 -1.78
C GLU A 71 5.84 13.72 -0.96
N LEU A 72 6.59 12.85 -0.27
CA LEU A 72 6.01 11.93 0.71
C LEU A 72 5.58 12.72 1.96
N PRO A 73 4.54 12.27 2.69
CA PRO A 73 4.23 12.82 4.00
C PRO A 73 5.46 12.72 4.92
N ALA A 74 5.74 13.79 5.67
CA ALA A 74 6.79 13.80 6.69
C ALA A 74 6.55 12.71 7.75
N GLU A 75 7.62 12.20 8.39
CA GLU A 75 7.53 11.12 9.38
C GLU A 75 6.64 11.46 10.58
N ASP A 76 6.58 12.74 10.97
CA ASP A 76 5.77 13.27 12.06
C ASP A 76 4.35 13.68 11.61
N SER A 77 3.99 13.42 10.35
CA SER A 77 2.65 13.69 9.83
C SER A 77 1.58 12.97 10.64
N ARG A 78 0.42 13.62 10.75
CA ARG A 78 -0.73 13.03 11.43
C ARG A 78 -1.07 11.66 10.85
N LYS A 79 -1.20 10.66 11.73
CA LYS A 79 -1.61 9.29 11.36
C LYS A 79 -2.97 9.29 10.66
N VAL A 80 -3.07 8.49 9.60
CA VAL A 80 -4.28 8.34 8.79
C VAL A 80 -5.06 7.11 9.25
N PRO A 81 -6.37 7.22 9.54
CA PRO A 81 -7.19 6.06 9.88
C PRO A 81 -7.40 5.17 8.65
N VAL A 82 -7.24 3.86 8.83
CA VAL A 82 -7.49 2.86 7.79
C VAL A 82 -8.42 1.79 8.34
N VAL A 83 -9.47 1.46 7.60
CA VAL A 83 -10.44 0.42 7.99
C VAL A 83 -10.09 -0.87 7.27
N ASN A 84 -9.74 -1.91 8.04
CA ASN A 84 -9.38 -3.24 7.53
C ASN A 84 -10.31 -4.31 8.11
N ARG A 85 -10.48 -5.41 7.38
CA ARG A 85 -11.21 -6.60 7.85
C ARG A 85 -10.23 -7.71 8.19
N PHE A 86 -10.39 -8.33 9.36
CA PHE A 86 -9.56 -9.42 9.85
C PHE A 86 -10.41 -10.63 10.27
N PRO A 87 -9.87 -11.86 10.22
CA PRO A 87 -10.55 -13.02 10.78
C PRO A 87 -10.71 -12.87 12.31
N ALA A 88 -11.94 -12.96 12.81
CA ALA A 88 -12.29 -12.67 14.20
C ALA A 88 -11.46 -13.47 15.22
N ARG A 89 -11.25 -14.78 14.97
CA ARG A 89 -10.44 -15.65 15.84
C ARG A 89 -9.03 -15.11 16.04
N TYR A 90 -8.33 -14.78 14.97
CA TYR A 90 -6.95 -14.29 15.05
C TYR A 90 -6.87 -12.88 15.62
N LEU A 91 -7.89 -12.05 15.37
CA LEU A 91 -7.98 -10.73 15.98
C LEU A 91 -8.08 -10.83 17.51
N ALA A 92 -8.93 -11.71 18.04
CA ALA A 92 -9.05 -11.95 19.48
C ALA A 92 -7.74 -12.46 20.10
N MET A 93 -7.07 -13.41 19.44
CA MET A 93 -5.76 -13.91 19.89
C MET A 93 -4.68 -12.83 19.89
N ALA A 94 -4.67 -11.95 18.88
CA ALA A 94 -3.71 -10.86 18.79
C ALA A 94 -3.94 -9.82 19.91
N HIS A 95 -5.19 -9.52 20.25
CA HIS A 95 -5.51 -8.67 21.40
C HIS A 95 -5.00 -9.26 22.71
N ALA A 96 -5.30 -10.53 22.99
CA ALA A 96 -4.84 -11.19 24.20
C ALA A 96 -3.29 -11.21 24.30
N ARG A 97 -2.61 -11.45 23.18
CA ARG A 97 -1.15 -11.42 23.12
C ARG A 97 -0.60 -10.02 23.41
N ALA A 98 -1.16 -8.98 22.81
CA ALA A 98 -0.71 -7.61 23.03
C ALA A 98 -0.84 -7.21 24.51
N GLU A 99 -1.89 -7.66 25.19
CA GLU A 99 -2.08 -7.45 26.63
C GLU A 99 -0.97 -8.11 27.46
N VAL A 100 -0.63 -9.37 27.16
CA VAL A 100 0.49 -10.08 27.80
C VAL A 100 1.83 -9.37 27.57
N GLU A 101 2.02 -8.80 26.38
CA GLU A 101 3.23 -8.03 26.01
C GLU A 101 3.21 -6.59 26.57
N GLY A 102 2.16 -6.16 27.28
CA GLY A 102 2.06 -4.83 27.89
C GLY A 102 1.88 -3.70 26.87
N THR A 103 1.27 -3.99 25.72
CA THR A 103 1.08 -3.06 24.61
C THR A 103 -0.33 -3.13 24.03
N ASN A 104 -0.62 -2.31 23.01
CA ASN A 104 -1.88 -2.36 22.29
C ASN A 104 -1.69 -2.85 20.86
N LEU A 105 -2.78 -3.39 20.28
CA LEU A 105 -2.75 -3.95 18.93
C LEU A 105 -2.37 -2.91 17.87
N THR A 106 -2.72 -1.64 18.06
CA THR A 106 -2.35 -0.57 17.11
C THR A 106 -0.84 -0.40 17.02
N ALA A 107 -0.12 -0.41 18.14
CA ALA A 107 1.34 -0.31 18.17
C ALA A 107 1.99 -1.52 17.48
N ILE A 108 1.47 -2.73 17.71
CA ILE A 108 1.95 -3.95 17.02
C ILE A 108 1.73 -3.85 15.51
N LEU A 109 0.55 -3.41 15.07
CA LEU A 109 0.25 -3.25 13.64
C LEU A 109 1.13 -2.18 12.98
N GLU A 110 1.44 -1.10 13.70
CA GLU A 110 2.35 -0.05 13.25
C GLU A 110 3.78 -0.57 13.09
N GLU A 111 4.29 -1.30 14.08
CA GLU A 111 5.60 -1.95 14.00
C GLU A 111 5.67 -2.91 12.80
N MET A 112 4.63 -3.74 12.61
CA MET A 112 4.55 -4.65 11.47
C MET A 112 4.51 -3.89 10.13
N LEU A 113 3.80 -2.77 10.06
CA LEU A 113 3.74 -1.93 8.87
C LEU A 113 5.11 -1.33 8.54
N VAL A 114 5.82 -0.77 9.53
CA VAL A 114 7.16 -0.21 9.35
C VAL A 114 8.15 -1.27 8.88
N LYS A 115 8.14 -2.45 9.51
CA LYS A 115 8.97 -3.59 9.10
C LYS A 115 8.67 -4.05 7.67
N TYR A 116 7.40 -4.06 7.28
CA TYR A 116 7.01 -4.40 5.92
C TYR A 116 7.45 -3.34 4.90
N ALA A 117 7.26 -2.05 5.22
CA ALA A 117 7.56 -0.94 4.32
C ALA A 117 9.06 -0.74 4.07
N THR A 118 9.88 -0.97 5.09
CA THR A 118 11.35 -0.79 5.01
C THR A 118 12.09 -2.07 4.58
N GLY A 119 11.40 -3.21 4.54
CA GLY A 119 11.95 -4.48 4.10
C GLY A 119 12.14 -4.58 2.58
N LYS A 120 12.94 -5.57 2.14
CA LYS A 120 13.10 -5.88 0.71
C LYS A 120 11.85 -6.57 0.17
N PRO A 121 11.28 -6.11 -0.97
CA PRO A 121 10.16 -6.79 -1.59
C PRO A 121 10.47 -8.24 -1.93
N THR A 122 9.59 -9.13 -1.50
CA THR A 122 9.67 -10.56 -1.81
C THR A 122 9.12 -10.82 -3.21
N ARG A 123 9.69 -11.83 -3.90
CA ARG A 123 9.21 -12.28 -5.22
C ARG A 123 7.68 -12.50 -5.20
N PRO A 124 6.91 -11.95 -6.16
CA PRO A 124 5.45 -11.99 -6.14
C PRO A 124 4.86 -13.40 -6.01
N GLN A 125 5.43 -14.39 -6.70
CA GLN A 125 4.93 -15.78 -6.64
C GLN A 125 5.06 -16.38 -5.22
N THR A 126 6.12 -16.04 -4.49
CA THR A 126 6.33 -16.45 -3.10
C THR A 126 5.27 -15.84 -2.19
N VAL A 127 4.96 -14.55 -2.39
CA VAL A 127 3.91 -13.85 -1.63
C VAL A 127 2.55 -14.49 -1.89
N SER A 128 2.19 -14.72 -3.17
CA SER A 128 0.91 -15.34 -3.54
C SER A 128 0.75 -16.72 -2.90
N ARG A 129 1.78 -17.57 -2.97
CA ARG A 129 1.77 -18.91 -2.35
C ARG A 129 1.58 -18.82 -0.83
N ARG A 130 2.33 -17.93 -0.17
CA ARG A 130 2.23 -17.71 1.27
C ARG A 130 0.83 -17.26 1.68
N LEU A 131 0.26 -16.29 0.97
CA LEU A 131 -1.08 -15.77 1.29
C LEU A 131 -2.17 -16.82 1.06
N LEU A 132 -2.11 -17.59 -0.04
CA LEU A 132 -3.05 -18.69 -0.28
C LEU A 132 -3.01 -19.71 0.87
N SER A 133 -1.82 -20.05 1.37
CA SER A 133 -1.67 -21.01 2.46
C SER A 133 -2.34 -20.57 3.78
N LEU A 134 -2.56 -19.27 3.99
CA LEU A 134 -3.29 -18.75 5.17
C LEU A 134 -4.79 -19.03 5.10
N TYR A 135 -5.34 -19.15 3.89
CA TYR A 135 -6.77 -19.37 3.65
C TYR A 135 -7.12 -20.82 3.34
N THR A 136 -6.14 -21.64 2.94
CA THR A 136 -6.35 -23.05 2.57
C THR A 136 -6.08 -24.04 3.70
N ARG A 137 -5.64 -23.60 4.89
CA ARG A 137 -5.67 -24.45 6.09
C ARG A 137 -7.13 -24.62 6.53
N LYS A 138 -7.84 -25.53 5.87
CA LYS A 138 -8.95 -26.24 6.48
C LYS A 138 -8.36 -27.35 7.32
N ASP A 139 -8.82 -27.44 8.57
CA ASP A 139 -8.58 -28.58 9.44
C ASP A 139 -9.01 -29.89 8.75
#